data_AF-M1X307-F1
#
_entry.id   AF-M1X307-F1
#
_cell.length_a   1.000
_cell.length_b   1.000
_cell.length_c   1.000
_cell.angle_alpha   90.00
_cell.angle_beta   90.00
_cell.angle_gamma   90.00
#
_symmetry.space_group_name_H-M   'P 1'
#
loop_
_entity.id
_entity.type
_entity.pdbx_description
1 polymer ?
#
loop_
_entity_poly.entity_id
_entity_poly.type
_entity_poly.pdbx_seq_one_letter_code
_entity_poly.pdbx_strand_id
1 'polypeptide(L)' 'MSIGDNVDYPISLYADSKKSNELMAHTYKYLYRLPTNELRLFTVYGVWGCPDMVYFKFTQEILVGKAIDVFNYGKMY' A
#
# COMPACT_ATOMS: atom_id res chain seq x y z
N MET A 1 10.38 -4.60 0.79
CA MET A 1 9.69 -5.38 1.83
C MET A 1 9.39 -6.77 1.28
N SER A 2 10.32 -7.71 1.45
CA SER A 2 10.23 -9.11 1.04
C SER A 2 9.55 -9.95 2.13
N ILE A 3 9.29 -11.24 1.84
CA ILE A 3 8.59 -12.19 2.73
C ILE A 3 9.18 -12.32 4.15
N GLY A 4 10.45 -11.93 4.36
CA GLY A 4 11.14 -11.99 5.64
C GLY A 4 11.39 -10.65 6.33
N ASP A 5 10.91 -9.53 5.78
CA ASP A 5 11.21 -8.21 6.36
C ASP A 5 10.37 -7.96 7.62
N ASN A 6 11.07 -7.64 8.71
CA ASN A 6 10.48 -7.32 9.99
C ASN A 6 9.65 -6.01 9.88
N VAL A 7 8.37 -6.08 10.26
CA VAL A 7 7.40 -4.97 10.19
C VAL A 7 7.17 -4.31 11.55
N ASP A 8 8.10 -4.41 12.49
CA ASP A 8 7.95 -3.91 13.87
C ASP A 8 8.04 -2.40 14.03
N TYR A 9 8.51 -1.69 12.99
CA TYR A 9 8.64 -0.23 13.00
C TYR A 9 8.01 0.41 11.76
N PRO A 10 6.68 0.49 11.67
CA PRO A 10 5.99 1.21 10.60
C PRO A 10 6.26 2.71 10.67
N ILE A 11 6.49 3.32 9.50
CA ILE A 11 6.87 4.74 9.36
C ILE A 11 5.63 5.63 9.14
N SER A 12 4.46 5.03 8.89
CA SER A 12 3.21 5.73 8.58
C SER A 12 2.04 5.12 9.35
N LEU A 13 1.11 5.98 9.79
CA LEU A 13 -0.13 5.58 10.46
C LEU A 13 -0.97 4.60 9.60
N TYR A 14 -0.90 4.72 8.27
CA TYR A 14 -1.55 3.77 7.37
C TYR A 14 -0.95 2.37 7.51
N ALA A 15 0.38 2.26 7.58
CA ALA A 15 1.07 0.99 7.78
C ALA A 15 0.77 0.39 9.16
N ASP A 16 0.71 1.21 10.21
CA ASP A 16 0.27 0.79 11.56
C ASP A 16 -1.12 0.16 11.55
N SER A 17 -2.08 0.84 10.90
CA SER A 17 -3.46 0.35 10.83
C SER A 17 -3.56 -0.99 10.08
N LYS A 18 -2.78 -1.16 9.00
CA LYS A 18 -2.73 -2.41 8.24
C LYS A 18 -2.11 -3.54 9.06
N LYS A 19 -1.02 -3.30 9.77
CA LYS A 19 -0.42 -4.28 10.67
C LYS A 19 -1.36 -4.67 11.82
N SER A 20 -2.07 -3.69 12.39
CA SER A 20 -3.05 -3.96 13.45
C SER A 20 -4.19 -4.86 12.97
N ASN A 21 -4.61 -4.71 11.71
CA ASN A 21 -5.58 -5.62 11.09
C ASN A 21 -5.04 -7.06 10.99
N GLU A 22 -3.76 -7.23 10.64
CA GLU A 22 -3.10 -8.55 10.59
C GLU A 22 -3.11 -9.26 11.96
N LEU A 23 -2.77 -8.51 13.02
CA LEU A 23 -2.84 -9.01 14.41
C LEU A 23 -4.27 -9.36 14.83
N MET A 24 -5.25 -8.57 14.42
CA MET A 24 -6.66 -8.84 14.70
C MET A 24 -7.12 -10.13 13.99
N ALA A 25 -6.85 -10.25 12.69
CA ALA A 25 -7.20 -11.44 11.90
C ALA A 25 -6.54 -12.72 12.46
N HIS A 26 -5.29 -12.62 12.93
CA HIS A 26 -4.60 -13.72 13.61
C HIS A 26 -5.29 -14.13 14.91
N THR A 27 -5.68 -13.17 15.74
CA THR A 27 -6.36 -13.42 17.02
C THR A 27 -7.73 -14.07 16.80
N TYR A 28 -8.50 -13.59 15.82
CA TYR A 28 -9.81 -14.17 15.48
C TYR A 28 -9.70 -15.57 14.88
N LYS A 29 -8.69 -15.83 14.04
CA LYS A 29 -8.40 -17.18 13.52
C LYS A 29 -8.07 -18.15 14.66
N TYR A 30 -7.27 -17.70 15.63
CA TYR A 30 -6.92 -18.53 16.79
C TYR A 30 -8.14 -18.84 17.67
N LEU A 31 -8.96 -17.84 17.99
CA LEU A 31 -10.10 -17.98 18.91
C LEU A 31 -11.30 -18.70 18.28
N TYR A 32 -11.62 -18.39 17.02
CA TYR A 32 -12.86 -18.84 16.37
C TYR A 32 -12.63 -19.80 15.21
N ARG A 33 -11.38 -20.21 14.96
CA ARG A 33 -10.97 -21.10 13.86
C ARG A 33 -11.48 -20.64 12.49
N LEU A 34 -11.63 -19.32 12.32
CA LEU A 34 -12.03 -18.72 11.06
C LEU A 34 -10.86 -18.80 10.07
N PRO A 35 -11.04 -19.36 8.86
CA PRO A 35 -9.99 -19.36 7.86
C PRO A 35 -9.79 -17.94 7.33
N THR A 36 -8.81 -17.23 7.89
CA THR A 36 -8.36 -15.92 7.37
C THR A 36 -7.07 -16.09 6.56
N ASN A 37 -7.07 -15.44 5.39
CA ASN A 37 -5.95 -15.34 4.46
C ASN A 37 -5.67 -13.86 4.22
N GLU A 38 -4.44 -13.43 4.43
CA GLU A 38 -4.03 -12.03 4.25
C GLU A 38 -3.07 -11.90 3.08
N LEU A 39 -3.36 -10.92 2.22
CA LEU A 39 -2.59 -10.64 1.02
C LEU A 39 -2.09 -9.21 1.11
N ARG A 40 -0.76 -9.04 1.19
CA ARG A 40 -0.12 -7.73 1.12
C ARG A 40 -0.01 -7.31 -0.34
N LEU A 41 -0.93 -6.44 -0.76
CA LEU A 41 -0.91 -5.86 -2.09
C LEU A 41 0.14 -4.75 -2.16
N PHE A 42 1.09 -4.87 -3.08
CA PHE A 42 2.01 -3.81 -3.44
C PHE A 42 1.41 -2.97 -4.57
N THR A 43 1.86 -1.72 -4.71
CA THR A 43 1.55 -0.74 -5.76
C THR A 43 0.89 -1.34 -7.01
N VAL A 44 -0.44 -1.47 -6.98
CA VAL A 44 -1.23 -2.13 -8.04
C VAL A 44 -1.57 -1.11 -9.12
N TYR A 45 -1.34 -1.46 -10.38
CA TYR A 45 -1.68 -0.64 -11.55
C TYR A 45 -2.71 -1.35 -12.45
N GLY A 46 -3.57 -0.58 -13.12
CA GLY A 46 -4.59 -1.13 -14.01
C GLY A 46 -5.55 -0.07 -14.56
N VAL A 47 -6.36 -0.46 -15.55
CA VAL A 47 -7.27 0.41 -16.31
C VAL A 47 -8.33 1.09 -15.42
N TRP A 48 -8.68 0.47 -14.30
CA TRP A 48 -9.63 0.99 -13.30
C TRP A 48 -8.94 1.36 -11.97
N GLY A 49 -7.68 1.80 -12.05
CA GLY A 49 -6.92 2.24 -10.88
C GLY A 49 -7.58 3.41 -10.16
N CYS A 50 -7.36 3.52 -8.85
CA CYS A 50 -7.84 4.66 -8.07
C CYS A 50 -7.21 5.96 -8.63
N PRO A 51 -8.00 7.02 -8.90
CA PRO A 51 -7.50 8.25 -9.52
C PRO A 51 -6.48 9.01 -8.65
N ASP A 52 -6.42 8.70 -7.35
CA ASP A 52 -5.45 9.27 -6.40
C ASP A 52 -4.08 8.55 -6.42
N MET A 53 -3.93 7.47 -7.21
CA MET A 53 -2.65 6.80 -7.37
C MET A 53 -1.75 7.52 -8.39
N VAL A 54 -0.45 7.50 -8.10
CA VAL A 54 0.63 8.23 -8.81
C VAL A 54 0.54 8.11 -10.35
N TYR A 55 0.26 6.92 -10.88
CA TYR A 55 0.19 6.70 -12.34
C TYR A 55 -1.00 7.40 -12.99
N PHE A 56 -2.15 7.47 -12.31
CA PHE A 56 -3.33 8.17 -12.83
C PHE A 56 -3.12 9.68 -12.78
N LYS A 57 -2.51 10.17 -11.70
CA LYS A 57 -2.13 11.58 -11.53
C LYS A 57 -1.15 12.04 -12.61
N PHE A 58 -0.09 11.26 -12.89
CA PHE A 58 0.85 11.57 -13.97
C PHE A 58 0.18 11.54 -15.35
N THR A 59 -0.69 10.56 -15.61
CA THR A 59 -1.40 10.47 -16.89
C THR A 59 -2.30 11.69 -17.08
N GLN A 60 -3.04 12.12 -16.05
CA GLN A 60 -3.85 13.34 -16.09
C GLN A 60 -2.99 14.61 -16.25
N GLU A 61 -1.87 14.73 -15.52
CA GLU A 61 -0.98 15.89 -15.60
C GLU A 61 -0.36 16.04 -16.99
N ILE A 62 0.06 14.93 -17.62
CA ILE A 62 0.55 14.90 -19.02
C ILE A 62 -0.55 15.34 -19.99
N LEU A 63 -1.77 14.82 -19.85
CA LEU A 63 -2.90 15.16 -20.73
C LEU A 63 -3.33 16.62 -20.62
N VAL A 64 -3.19 17.22 -19.44
CA VAL A 64 -3.56 18.63 -19.16
C VAL A 64 -2.37 19.58 -19.37
N GLY A 65 -1.17 19.05 -19.67
CA GLY A 65 0.05 19.86 -19.83
C GLY A 65 0.55 20.49 -18.52
N LYS A 66 0.21 19.92 -17.36
CA LYS A 66 0.70 20.34 -16.04
C LYS A 66 2.06 19.71 -15.75
N ALA A 67 2.92 20.46 -15.04
CA ALA A 67 4.19 19.94 -14.57
C ALA A 67 3.97 18.81 -13.56
N ILE A 68 4.78 17.76 -13.68
CA ILE A 68 4.72 16.57 -12.82
C ILE A 68 5.49 16.84 -11.53
N ASP A 69 4.83 16.68 -10.38
CA ASP A 69 5.49 16.76 -9.07
C ASP A 69 6.28 15.49 -8.78
N VAL A 70 7.61 15.58 -8.92
CA VAL A 70 8.54 14.47 -8.63
C VAL A 70 9.00 14.57 -7.18
N PHE A 71 8.39 13.75 -6.32
CA PHE A 71 8.85 13.62 -4.94
C PHE A 71 10.23 12.95 -4.88
N ASN A 72 11.15 13.55 -4.14
CA ASN A 72 12.50 13.03 -3.86
C ASN A 72 13.37 12.72 -5.10
N TYR A 73 13.32 13.55 -6.15
CA TYR A 73 14.09 13.36 -7.40
C TYR A 73 13.94 11.95 -8.03
N GLY A 74 12.84 11.25 -7.76
CA GLY A 74 12.61 9.89 -8.25
C GLY A 74 13.44 8.80 -7.57
N LYS A 75 14.14 9.10 -6.47
CA LYS A 75 14.86 8.09 -5.68
C LYS A 75 13.91 7.46 -4.66
N MET A 76 13.74 6.14 -4.73
CA MET A 76 13.20 5.35 -3.63
C MET A 76 14.39 4.94 -2.75
N TYR A 77 14.36 5.29 -1.46
CA TYR A 77 15.33 4.76 -0.49
C TYR A 77 14.98 3.31 -0.13
#